data_AF-A0A7K1CNH9-F1
#
_entry.id   AF-A0A7K1CNH9-F1
#
_cell.length_a   1.000
_cell.length_b   1.000
_cell.length_c   1.000
_cell.angle_alpha   90.00
_cell.angle_beta   90.00
_cell.angle_gamma   90.00
#
_symmetry.space_group_name_H-M   'P 1'
#
loop_
_entity.id
_entity.type
_entity.pdbx_description
1 polymer ?
#
loop_
_entity_poly.entity_id
_entity_poly.type
_entity_poly.pdbx_seq_one_letter_code
_entity_poly.pdbx_strand_id
1 'polypeptide(L)'
;FGFYEDDKEVFEWMRKGSPDGRRCIEAQIMDWSDDVSYSVHDLEDALVAGQVDVSTFSKDLPILHHVMVSDYGMDATESESAQALIRLQQLSCWPTKFDGTHASLARLKDLTSQLIGRFVLSAELETRKIHGAKALVRYGANLEVPRDSKLEVGLLKAIAGHYLINAPISQERYLKQRVVISELVEMVLATAPLNLDSILLKDWERAATNAQKLRVVIDQIASLTDPGAYALHARLSS
;
A
#
# COMPACT_ATOMS: atom_id res chain seq x y z
N PHE A 1 -2.77 17.74 -3.42
CA PHE A 1 -3.12 16.38 -2.96
C PHE A 1 -2.23 16.04 -1.77
N GLY A 2 -2.75 15.33 -0.76
CA GLY A 2 -2.02 15.00 0.48
C GLY A 2 -2.43 15.79 1.74
N PHE A 3 -3.37 16.72 1.62
CA PHE A 3 -4.07 17.39 2.72
C PHE A 3 -5.37 18.02 2.17
N TYR A 4 -6.36 18.29 3.02
CA TYR A 4 -7.59 19.01 2.65
C TYR A 4 -7.42 20.52 2.86
N GLU A 5 -8.25 21.35 2.23
CA GLU A 5 -8.15 22.83 2.41
C GLU A 5 -8.28 23.23 3.89
N ASP A 6 -9.08 22.49 4.66
CA ASP A 6 -9.25 22.70 6.11
C ASP A 6 -7.96 22.43 6.92
N ASP A 7 -7.04 21.61 6.39
CA ASP A 7 -5.76 21.26 7.03
C ASP A 7 -4.59 22.14 6.56
N LYS A 8 -4.86 23.13 5.70
CA LYS A 8 -3.83 23.92 5.02
C LYS A 8 -2.93 24.70 5.97
N GLU A 9 -3.50 25.34 6.99
CA GLU A 9 -2.73 26.11 7.97
C GLU A 9 -1.70 25.23 8.70
N VAL A 10 -2.13 24.04 9.13
CA VAL A 10 -1.28 23.05 9.80
C VAL A 10 -0.20 22.54 8.85
N PHE A 11 -0.56 22.27 7.60
CA PHE A 11 0.38 21.84 6.57
C PHE A 11 1.44 22.92 6.26
N GLU A 12 1.04 24.16 6.06
CA GLU A 12 1.93 25.30 5.82
C GLU A 12 2.85 25.56 7.01
N TRP A 13 2.32 25.46 8.23
CA TRP A 13 3.13 25.52 9.45
C TRP A 13 4.18 24.39 9.49
N MET A 14 3.78 23.15 9.23
CA MET A 14 4.69 22.00 9.22
C MET A 14 5.78 22.11 8.15
N ARG A 15 5.46 22.71 7.00
CA ARG A 15 6.38 22.91 5.87
C ARG A 15 7.19 24.21 5.93
N LYS A 16 7.06 25.01 6.99
CA LYS A 16 7.79 26.28 7.10
C LYS A 16 9.30 26.07 6.98
N GLY A 17 9.91 26.68 5.95
CA GLY A 17 11.35 26.55 5.65
C GLY A 17 11.76 25.29 4.89
N SER A 18 10.80 24.44 4.51
CA SER A 18 11.03 23.26 3.69
C SER A 18 11.18 23.61 2.21
N PRO A 19 12.05 22.92 1.46
CA PRO A 19 12.11 23.09 0.00
C PRO A 19 10.79 22.69 -0.67
N ASP A 20 10.38 23.44 -1.69
CA ASP A 20 9.14 23.18 -2.43
C ASP A 20 9.16 21.81 -3.11
N GLY A 21 8.02 21.11 -3.03
CA GLY A 21 7.82 19.80 -3.66
C GLY A 21 8.71 18.66 -3.13
N ARG A 22 9.60 18.91 -2.17
CA ARG A 22 10.54 17.90 -1.68
C ARG A 22 9.98 17.14 -0.48
N ARG A 23 10.07 15.80 -0.55
CA ARG A 23 9.87 14.89 0.58
C ARG A 23 11.13 14.84 1.43
N CYS A 24 10.98 14.87 2.74
CA CYS A 24 12.11 14.62 3.64
C CYS A 24 12.52 13.14 3.58
N ILE A 25 13.75 12.83 3.99
CA ILE A 25 14.26 11.46 3.97
C ILE A 25 13.42 10.53 4.85
N GLU A 26 12.85 11.00 5.96
CA GLU A 26 11.99 10.18 6.81
C GLU A 26 10.71 9.75 6.08
N ALA A 27 10.11 10.63 5.28
CA ALA A 27 8.97 10.27 4.44
C ALA A 27 9.38 9.29 3.33
N GLN A 28 10.58 9.44 2.74
CA GLN A 28 11.09 8.49 1.75
C GLN A 28 11.39 7.11 2.36
N ILE A 29 11.90 7.05 3.59
CA ILE A 29 12.11 5.81 4.36
C ILE A 29 10.76 5.16 4.65
N MET A 30 9.76 5.94 5.07
CA MET A 30 8.40 5.43 5.29
C MET A 30 7.85 4.82 4.00
N ASP A 31 7.88 5.55 2.89
CA ASP A 31 7.41 5.07 1.58
C ASP A 31 8.13 3.77 1.17
N TRP A 32 9.45 3.69 1.33
CA TRP A 32 10.21 2.48 0.98
C TRP A 32 9.92 1.30 1.93
N SER A 33 9.72 1.59 3.21
CA SER A 33 9.39 0.57 4.21
C SER A 33 8.02 -0.03 3.92
N ASP A 34 7.06 0.80 3.53
CA ASP A 34 5.71 0.38 3.09
C ASP A 34 5.79 -0.52 1.86
N ASP A 35 6.54 -0.07 0.84
CA ASP A 35 6.78 -0.82 -0.40
C ASP A 35 7.38 -2.21 -0.14
N VAL A 36 8.37 -2.30 0.76
CA VAL A 36 9.03 -3.55 1.13
C VAL A 36 8.09 -4.46 1.93
N SER A 37 7.44 -3.92 2.96
CA SER A 37 6.59 -4.72 3.84
C SER A 37 5.38 -5.29 3.11
N TYR A 38 4.61 -4.47 2.38
CA TYR A 38 3.42 -4.96 1.67
C TYR A 38 3.77 -5.95 0.57
N SER A 39 4.77 -5.64 -0.26
CA SER A 39 5.12 -6.52 -1.39
C SER A 39 5.58 -7.92 -0.94
N VAL A 40 6.26 -8.02 0.21
CA VAL A 40 6.74 -9.29 0.76
C VAL A 40 5.61 -10.03 1.48
N HIS A 41 4.79 -9.34 2.27
CA HIS A 41 3.69 -9.99 3.01
C HIS A 41 2.53 -10.39 2.10
N ASP A 42 2.22 -9.61 1.06
CA ASP A 42 1.18 -9.98 0.09
C ASP A 42 1.55 -11.27 -0.65
N LEU A 43 2.84 -11.47 -0.99
CA LEU A 43 3.30 -12.74 -1.57
C LEU A 43 3.12 -13.90 -0.58
N GLU A 44 3.48 -13.68 0.69
CA GLU A 44 3.29 -14.69 1.73
C GLU A 44 1.82 -15.07 1.89
N ASP A 45 0.94 -14.08 2.04
CA ASP A 45 -0.48 -14.29 2.24
C ASP A 45 -1.13 -14.96 1.03
N ALA A 46 -0.72 -14.57 -0.19
CA ALA A 46 -1.19 -15.19 -1.42
C ALA A 46 -0.83 -16.68 -1.51
N LEU A 47 0.40 -17.04 -1.12
CA LEU A 47 0.86 -18.43 -1.09
C LEU A 47 0.10 -19.23 -0.05
N VAL A 48 -0.06 -18.68 1.16
CA VAL A 48 -0.79 -19.32 2.26
C VAL A 48 -2.26 -19.52 1.90
N ALA A 49 -2.88 -18.54 1.22
CA ALA A 49 -4.26 -18.62 0.75
C ALA A 49 -4.46 -19.55 -0.47
N GLY A 50 -3.37 -20.08 -1.05
CA GLY A 50 -3.43 -20.91 -2.26
C GLY A 50 -3.89 -20.15 -3.51
N GLN A 51 -3.76 -18.82 -3.50
CA GLN A 51 -4.16 -17.96 -4.62
C GLN A 51 -3.08 -17.88 -5.70
N VAL A 52 -1.85 -18.26 -5.37
CA VAL A 52 -0.71 -18.20 -6.27
C VAL A 52 0.18 -19.43 -6.10
N ASP A 53 0.82 -19.85 -7.19
CA ASP A 53 1.82 -20.91 -7.21
C ASP A 53 3.13 -20.33 -7.75
N VAL A 54 4.22 -20.47 -7.00
CA VAL A 54 5.55 -19.97 -7.37
C VAL A 54 6.06 -20.46 -8.74
N SER A 55 5.56 -21.61 -9.20
CA SER A 55 5.92 -22.18 -10.49
C SER A 55 5.35 -21.42 -11.69
N THR A 56 4.32 -20.58 -11.49
CA THR A 56 3.70 -19.82 -12.58
C THR A 56 4.46 -18.54 -12.92
N PHE A 57 5.29 -18.01 -12.01
CA PHE A 57 5.91 -16.70 -12.18
C PHE A 57 6.74 -16.55 -13.46
N SER A 58 7.51 -17.57 -13.84
CA SER A 58 8.32 -17.51 -15.06
C SER A 58 7.45 -17.50 -16.32
N LYS A 59 6.32 -18.20 -16.30
CA LYS A 59 5.36 -18.23 -17.41
C LYS A 59 4.59 -16.91 -17.51
N ASP A 60 4.17 -16.37 -16.37
CA ASP A 60 3.31 -15.19 -16.29
C ASP A 60 4.12 -13.88 -16.29
N LEU A 61 5.45 -13.95 -16.38
CA LEU A 61 6.36 -12.80 -16.38
C LEU A 61 5.96 -11.68 -17.35
N PRO A 62 5.50 -11.92 -18.60
CA PRO A 62 5.03 -10.85 -19.48
C PRO A 62 3.83 -10.08 -18.90
N ILE A 63 2.93 -10.77 -18.20
CA ILE A 63 1.77 -10.17 -17.53
C ILE A 63 2.23 -9.39 -16.30
N LEU A 64 3.12 -9.97 -15.49
CA LEU A 64 3.70 -9.31 -14.33
C LEU A 64 4.45 -8.03 -14.73
N HIS A 65 5.24 -8.08 -15.81
CA HIS A 65 5.90 -6.93 -16.38
C HIS A 65 4.89 -5.84 -16.78
N HIS A 66 3.81 -6.22 -17.47
CA HIS A 66 2.75 -5.27 -17.82
C HIS A 66 2.20 -4.58 -16.57
N VAL A 67 1.86 -5.33 -15.52
CA VAL A 67 1.36 -4.79 -14.24
C VAL A 67 2.38 -3.87 -13.57
N MET A 68 3.68 -4.20 -13.57
CA MET A 68 4.74 -3.31 -13.05
C MET A 68 4.70 -1.92 -13.72
N VAL A 69 4.55 -1.90 -15.05
CA VAL A 69 4.60 -0.67 -15.85
C VAL A 69 3.26 0.09 -15.81
N SER A 70 2.14 -0.61 -16.02
CA SER A 70 0.82 0.01 -16.15
C SER A 70 0.26 0.47 -14.81
N ASP A 71 0.28 -0.41 -13.80
CA ASP A 71 -0.46 -0.22 -12.57
C ASP A 71 0.42 0.48 -11.52
N TYR A 72 1.71 0.16 -11.51
CA TYR A 72 2.69 0.73 -10.57
C TYR A 72 3.59 1.80 -11.20
N GLY A 73 3.42 2.12 -12.49
CA GLY A 73 4.13 3.21 -13.15
C GLY A 73 5.65 3.03 -13.20
N MET A 74 6.14 1.79 -13.12
CA MET A 74 7.57 1.53 -13.14
C MET A 74 8.11 1.70 -14.56
N ASP A 75 9.14 2.53 -14.70
CA ASP A 75 10.02 2.49 -15.86
C ASP A 75 10.91 1.25 -15.72
N ALA A 76 10.48 0.10 -16.22
CA ALA A 76 11.23 -1.15 -16.26
C ALA A 76 11.16 -1.73 -17.67
N THR A 77 12.24 -2.36 -18.12
CA THR A 77 12.23 -3.17 -19.35
C THR A 77 11.83 -4.61 -19.04
N GLU A 78 11.33 -5.34 -20.05
CA GLU A 78 11.05 -6.79 -19.89
C GLU A 78 12.29 -7.56 -19.43
N SER A 79 13.47 -7.19 -19.93
CA SER A 79 14.74 -7.81 -19.53
C SER A 79 15.06 -7.55 -18.06
N GLU A 80 14.86 -6.33 -17.56
CA GLU A 80 15.03 -6.01 -16.14
C GLU A 80 14.05 -6.77 -15.25
N SER A 81 12.79 -6.91 -15.66
CA SER A 81 11.78 -7.72 -14.96
C SER A 81 12.20 -9.20 -14.91
N ALA A 82 12.72 -9.75 -16.02
CA ALA A 82 13.23 -11.11 -16.06
C ALA A 82 14.43 -11.32 -15.13
N GLN A 83 15.38 -10.37 -15.11
CA GLN A 83 16.54 -10.44 -14.22
C GLN A 83 16.15 -10.31 -12.75
N ALA A 84 15.16 -9.47 -12.43
CA ALA A 84 14.62 -9.38 -11.08
C ALA A 84 14.01 -10.72 -10.63
N LEU A 85 13.24 -11.39 -11.49
CA LEU A 85 12.69 -12.71 -11.18
C LEU A 85 13.81 -13.75 -10.95
N ILE A 86 14.82 -13.76 -11.81
CA ILE A 86 15.96 -14.68 -11.69
C ILE A 86 16.68 -14.47 -10.35
N ARG A 87 16.97 -13.22 -9.96
CA ARG A 87 17.64 -12.92 -8.69
C ARG A 87 16.82 -13.38 -7.48
N LEU A 88 15.50 -13.17 -7.51
CA LEU A 88 14.60 -13.68 -6.46
C LEU A 88 14.63 -15.21 -6.40
N GLN A 89 14.52 -15.89 -7.54
CA GLN A 89 14.55 -17.35 -7.63
C GLN A 89 15.89 -17.98 -7.23
N GLN A 90 16.98 -17.22 -7.29
CA GLN A 90 18.32 -17.66 -6.86
C GLN A 90 18.53 -17.56 -5.34
N LEU A 91 17.62 -16.92 -4.59
CA LEU A 91 17.71 -16.89 -3.14
C LEU A 91 17.54 -18.30 -2.57
N SER A 92 18.40 -18.69 -1.63
CA SER A 92 18.34 -20.01 -1.00
C SER A 92 17.03 -20.28 -0.27
N CYS A 93 16.37 -19.22 0.22
CA CYS A 93 15.08 -19.25 0.88
C CYS A 93 13.89 -19.19 -0.10
N TRP A 94 14.12 -18.99 -1.41
CA TRP A 94 13.02 -18.92 -2.37
C TRP A 94 12.25 -20.24 -2.45
N PRO A 95 10.92 -20.23 -2.25
CA PRO A 95 10.12 -21.44 -2.27
C PRO A 95 10.03 -21.98 -3.70
N THR A 96 10.32 -23.28 -3.86
CA THR A 96 10.09 -24.02 -5.12
C THR A 96 8.70 -24.64 -5.17
N LYS A 97 8.11 -24.89 -4.01
CA LYS A 97 6.75 -25.37 -3.80
C LYS A 97 6.26 -24.88 -2.44
N PHE A 98 4.97 -24.62 -2.33
CA PHE A 98 4.29 -24.41 -1.06
C PHE A 98 3.18 -25.46 -0.91
N ASP A 99 3.23 -26.26 0.16
CA ASP A 99 2.29 -27.35 0.43
C ASP A 99 1.53 -27.19 1.76
N GLY A 100 1.63 -26.03 2.41
CA GLY A 100 0.97 -25.74 3.68
C GLY A 100 1.52 -26.49 4.89
N THR A 101 2.57 -27.31 4.74
CA THR A 101 3.21 -27.97 5.89
C THR A 101 3.89 -26.95 6.81
N HIS A 102 4.10 -27.33 8.08
CA HIS A 102 4.86 -26.49 9.02
C HIS A 102 6.25 -26.12 8.50
N ALA A 103 6.92 -27.03 7.78
CA ALA A 103 8.21 -26.77 7.18
C ALA A 103 8.12 -25.71 6.06
N SER A 104 7.10 -25.79 5.20
CA SER A 104 6.85 -24.80 4.15
C SER A 104 6.50 -23.43 4.73
N LEU A 105 5.70 -23.37 5.81
CA LEU A 105 5.40 -22.13 6.53
C LEU A 105 6.65 -21.51 7.17
N ALA A 106 7.50 -22.33 7.81
CA ALA A 106 8.75 -21.85 8.40
C ALA A 106 9.70 -21.28 7.32
N ARG A 107 9.81 -21.94 6.17
CA ARG A 107 10.59 -21.45 5.02
C ARG A 107 10.03 -20.13 4.48
N LEU A 108 8.71 -19.99 4.42
CA LEU A 108 8.07 -18.76 3.97
C LEU A 108 8.35 -17.60 4.92
N LYS A 109 8.31 -17.83 6.24
CA LYS A 109 8.69 -16.81 7.25
C LYS A 109 10.18 -16.44 7.20
N ASP A 110 11.04 -17.40 6.88
CA ASP A 110 12.46 -17.14 6.65
C ASP A 110 12.69 -16.30 5.38
N LEU A 111 12.00 -16.62 4.28
CA LEU A 111 11.99 -15.80 3.06
C LEU A 111 11.58 -14.36 3.34
N THR A 112 10.45 -14.15 4.03
CA THR A 112 9.94 -12.79 4.28
C THR A 112 10.92 -11.97 5.11
N SER A 113 11.49 -12.58 6.16
CA SER A 113 12.51 -11.94 7.01
C SER A 113 13.77 -11.57 6.21
N GLN A 114 14.25 -12.46 5.35
CA GLN A 114 15.44 -12.20 4.54
C GLN A 114 15.20 -11.14 3.47
N LEU A 115 14.04 -11.15 2.80
CA LEU A 115 13.70 -10.13 1.79
C LEU A 115 13.63 -8.74 2.43
N ILE A 116 12.91 -8.59 3.54
CA ILE A 116 12.79 -7.32 4.27
C ILE A 116 14.18 -6.83 4.68
N GLY A 117 14.97 -7.68 5.36
CA GLY A 117 16.31 -7.32 5.81
C GLY A 117 17.23 -6.92 4.64
N ARG A 118 17.19 -7.66 3.54
CA ARG A 118 18.01 -7.40 2.34
C ARG A 118 17.64 -6.07 1.69
N PHE A 119 16.36 -5.75 1.54
CA PHE A 119 15.92 -4.50 0.90
C PHE A 119 16.18 -3.26 1.77
N VAL A 120 15.98 -3.37 3.09
CA VAL A 120 16.30 -2.30 4.04
C VAL A 120 17.81 -2.04 4.05
N LEU A 121 18.63 -3.09 4.19
CA LEU A 121 20.08 -2.96 4.21
C LEU A 121 20.63 -2.41 2.88
N SER A 122 20.09 -2.85 1.74
CA SER A 122 20.47 -2.36 0.41
C SER A 122 20.25 -0.85 0.27
N ALA A 123 19.10 -0.35 0.72
CA ALA A 123 18.79 1.07 0.72
C ALA A 123 19.68 1.87 1.68
N GLU A 124 19.94 1.35 2.88
CA GLU A 124 20.83 1.98 3.84
C GLU A 124 22.25 2.13 3.28
N LEU A 125 22.82 1.02 2.76
CA LEU A 125 24.19 0.99 2.26
C LEU A 125 24.39 1.95 1.08
N GLU A 126 23.47 1.97 0.11
CA GLU A 126 23.60 2.87 -1.05
C GLU A 126 23.42 4.34 -0.63
N THR A 127 22.49 4.62 0.27
CA THR A 127 22.31 5.97 0.86
C THR A 127 23.57 6.43 1.58
N ARG A 128 24.19 5.56 2.38
CA ARG A 128 25.43 5.86 3.12
C ARG A 128 26.63 6.01 2.21
N LYS A 129 26.71 5.23 1.14
CA LYS A 129 27.75 5.36 0.10
C LYS A 129 27.67 6.72 -0.59
N ILE A 130 26.47 7.24 -0.87
CA ILE A 130 26.27 8.52 -1.57
C ILE A 130 26.42 9.71 -0.63
N HIS A 131 25.86 9.65 0.57
CA HIS A 131 25.80 10.80 1.48
C HIS A 131 26.81 10.79 2.63
N GLY A 132 27.52 9.67 2.84
CA GLY A 132 28.51 9.49 3.90
C GLY A 132 27.91 9.29 5.31
N ALA A 133 28.77 9.45 6.32
CA ALA A 133 28.45 9.18 7.72
C ALA A 133 27.73 10.32 8.46
N LYS A 134 27.47 11.46 7.79
CA LYS A 134 26.78 12.59 8.40
C LYS A 134 25.34 12.24 8.81
N ALA A 135 24.74 13.08 9.65
CA ALA A 135 23.33 12.96 9.99
C ALA A 135 22.47 13.14 8.73
N LEU A 136 21.65 12.14 8.42
CA LEU A 136 20.73 12.14 7.29
C LEU A 136 19.34 12.48 7.83
N VAL A 137 19.06 13.77 7.95
CA VAL A 137 17.81 14.27 8.56
C VAL A 137 17.13 15.25 7.63
N ARG A 138 15.79 15.20 7.64
CA ARG A 138 14.92 16.10 6.88
C ARG A 138 15.30 16.18 5.40
N TYR A 139 15.85 17.32 4.97
CA TYR A 139 16.20 17.61 3.59
C TYR A 139 17.71 17.53 3.33
N GLY A 140 18.49 17.04 4.30
CA GLY A 140 19.95 16.92 4.19
C GLY A 140 20.43 15.76 3.30
N ALA A 141 19.52 14.88 2.89
CA ALA A 141 19.78 13.69 2.09
C ALA A 141 18.49 13.23 1.37
N ASN A 142 18.64 12.34 0.39
CA ASN A 142 17.55 11.52 -0.13
C ASN A 142 17.80 10.06 0.25
N LEU A 143 16.74 9.25 0.23
CA LEU A 143 16.91 7.80 0.32
C LEU A 143 17.32 7.29 -1.06
N GLU A 144 18.46 6.62 -1.12
CA GLU A 144 18.99 6.06 -2.35
C GLU A 144 18.80 4.54 -2.32
N VAL A 145 17.87 4.06 -3.15
CA VAL A 145 17.57 2.63 -3.26
C VAL A 145 18.16 2.11 -4.58
N PRO A 146 19.01 1.07 -4.55
CA PRO A 146 19.55 0.47 -5.76
C PRO A 146 18.46 0.04 -6.75
N ARG A 147 18.74 0.23 -8.04
CA ARG A 147 17.81 -0.10 -9.12
C ARG A 147 17.32 -1.54 -9.06
N ASP A 148 18.22 -2.49 -8.79
CA ASP A 148 17.87 -3.90 -8.66
C ASP A 148 16.87 -4.17 -7.53
N SER A 149 17.01 -3.49 -6.38
CA SER A 149 16.06 -3.62 -5.27
C SER A 149 14.70 -3.02 -5.63
N LYS A 150 14.66 -1.88 -6.31
CA LYS A 150 13.41 -1.29 -6.81
C LYS A 150 12.69 -2.25 -7.77
N LEU A 151 13.42 -2.86 -8.69
CA LEU A 151 12.89 -3.82 -9.66
C LEU A 151 12.33 -5.08 -8.99
N GLU A 152 13.03 -5.63 -8.01
CA GLU A 152 12.56 -6.82 -7.28
C GLU A 152 11.32 -6.53 -6.44
N VAL A 153 11.29 -5.43 -5.68
CA VAL A 153 10.09 -5.01 -4.94
C VAL A 153 8.93 -4.72 -5.89
N GLY A 154 9.22 -4.07 -7.01
CA GLY A 154 8.26 -3.84 -8.09
C GLY A 154 7.65 -5.12 -8.64
N LEU A 155 8.47 -6.14 -8.87
CA LEU A 155 8.01 -7.43 -9.34
C LEU A 155 7.14 -8.14 -8.28
N LEU A 156 7.52 -8.08 -7.00
CA LEU A 156 6.72 -8.61 -5.89
C LEU A 156 5.35 -7.91 -5.82
N LYS A 157 5.31 -6.58 -5.94
CA LYS A 157 4.06 -5.81 -6.06
C LYS A 157 3.22 -6.22 -7.26
N ALA A 158 3.85 -6.51 -8.40
CA ALA A 158 3.14 -6.95 -9.59
C ALA A 158 2.56 -8.36 -9.46
N ILE A 159 3.23 -9.26 -8.73
CA ILE A 159 2.68 -10.56 -8.36
C ILE A 159 1.41 -10.35 -7.53
N ALA A 160 1.48 -9.53 -6.47
CA ALA A 160 0.31 -9.19 -5.66
C ALA A 160 -0.81 -8.52 -6.49
N GLY A 161 -0.42 -7.57 -7.34
CA GLY A 161 -1.30 -6.86 -8.26
C GLY A 161 -2.05 -7.80 -9.19
N HIS A 162 -1.35 -8.75 -9.82
CA HIS A 162 -1.95 -9.69 -10.76
C HIS A 162 -2.86 -10.72 -10.08
N TYR A 163 -2.36 -11.42 -9.06
CA TYR A 163 -3.05 -12.58 -8.48
C TYR A 163 -4.04 -12.22 -7.38
N LEU A 164 -3.92 -11.07 -6.73
CA LEU A 164 -4.80 -10.66 -5.63
C LEU A 164 -5.67 -9.48 -6.02
N ILE A 165 -5.06 -8.36 -6.42
CA ILE A 165 -5.80 -7.11 -6.66
C ILE A 165 -6.64 -7.24 -7.93
N ASN A 166 -6.03 -7.63 -9.04
CA ASN A 166 -6.68 -7.71 -10.36
C ASN A 166 -7.39 -9.03 -10.61
N ALA A 167 -7.40 -9.95 -9.64
CA ALA A 167 -8.16 -11.19 -9.73
C ALA A 167 -9.66 -10.90 -9.92
N PRO A 168 -10.37 -11.62 -10.81
CA PRO A 168 -11.78 -11.37 -11.09
C PRO A 168 -12.68 -11.34 -9.85
N ILE A 169 -12.44 -12.26 -8.91
CA ILE A 169 -13.19 -12.35 -7.64
C ILE A 169 -12.96 -11.10 -6.78
N SER A 170 -11.72 -10.59 -6.73
CA SER A 170 -11.41 -9.36 -6.00
C SER A 170 -12.08 -8.14 -6.62
N GLN A 171 -12.05 -8.04 -7.96
CA GLN A 171 -12.71 -6.94 -8.67
C GLN A 171 -14.23 -6.95 -8.44
N GLU A 172 -14.88 -8.11 -8.49
CA GLU A 172 -16.31 -8.24 -8.16
C GLU A 172 -16.60 -7.76 -6.73
N ARG A 173 -15.76 -8.15 -5.76
CA ARG A 173 -15.88 -7.70 -4.36
C ARG A 173 -15.72 -6.19 -4.24
N TYR A 174 -14.71 -5.60 -4.89
CA TYR A 174 -14.47 -4.15 -4.84
C TYR A 174 -15.62 -3.34 -5.44
N LEU A 175 -16.24 -3.82 -6.52
CA LEU A 175 -17.42 -3.18 -7.11
C LEU A 175 -18.59 -3.15 -6.11
N LYS A 176 -18.87 -4.27 -5.42
CA LYS A 176 -19.90 -4.33 -4.39
C LYS A 176 -19.59 -3.40 -3.22
N GLN A 177 -18.34 -3.39 -2.75
CA GLN A 177 -17.91 -2.50 -1.66
C GLN A 177 -18.06 -1.02 -2.03
N ARG A 178 -17.74 -0.62 -3.27
CA ARG A 178 -17.94 0.77 -3.73
C ARG A 178 -19.40 1.21 -3.69
N VAL A 179 -20.32 0.32 -4.04
CA VAL A 179 -21.76 0.59 -3.94
C VAL A 179 -22.14 0.79 -2.47
N VAL A 180 -21.74 -0.13 -1.58
CA VAL A 180 -22.03 -0.04 -0.14
C VAL A 180 -21.52 1.27 0.46
N ILE A 181 -20.28 1.67 0.16
CA ILE A 181 -19.71 2.92 0.66
C ILE A 181 -20.47 4.14 0.12
N SER A 182 -20.83 4.14 -1.17
CA SER A 182 -21.58 5.26 -1.78
C SER A 182 -22.97 5.40 -1.16
N GLU A 183 -23.69 4.30 -1.00
CA GLU A 183 -25.02 4.27 -0.36
C GLU A 183 -24.93 4.67 1.12
N LEU A 184 -23.89 4.26 1.84
CA LEU A 184 -23.65 4.70 3.22
C LEU A 184 -23.49 6.22 3.32
N VAL A 185 -22.71 6.84 2.41
CA VAL A 185 -22.55 8.30 2.38
C VAL A 185 -23.92 8.98 2.23
N GLU A 186 -24.73 8.51 1.28
CA GLU A 186 -26.06 9.07 1.02
C GLU A 186 -27.00 8.89 2.22
N MET A 187 -27.07 7.69 2.79
CA MET A 187 -27.96 7.38 3.92
C MET A 187 -27.58 8.13 5.19
N VAL A 188 -26.28 8.19 5.52
CA VAL A 188 -25.80 8.91 6.70
C VAL A 188 -26.02 10.41 6.53
N LEU A 189 -25.74 10.96 5.34
CA LEU A 189 -26.00 12.38 5.04
C LEU A 189 -27.49 12.74 5.14
N ALA A 190 -28.37 11.88 4.62
CA ALA A 190 -29.82 12.11 4.64
C ALA A 190 -30.42 12.01 6.05
N THR A 191 -29.80 11.23 6.94
CA THR A 191 -30.30 11.00 8.31
C THR A 191 -29.52 11.76 9.37
N ALA A 192 -28.50 12.54 8.99
CA ALA A 192 -27.72 13.35 9.92
C ALA A 192 -28.60 14.44 10.59
N PRO A 193 -28.38 14.72 11.89
CA PRO A 193 -27.32 14.19 12.74
C PRO A 193 -27.65 12.87 13.47
N LEU A 194 -28.82 12.26 13.25
CA LEU A 194 -29.31 11.12 14.04
C LEU A 194 -28.37 9.91 14.03
N ASN A 195 -27.78 9.61 12.87
CA ASN A 195 -26.86 8.49 12.70
C ASN A 195 -25.39 8.91 12.72
N LEU A 196 -25.08 10.12 13.20
CA LEU A 196 -23.69 10.53 13.40
C LEU A 196 -23.17 10.06 14.76
N ASP A 197 -21.91 9.64 14.79
CA ASP A 197 -21.21 9.35 16.03
C ASP A 197 -21.09 10.62 16.87
N SER A 198 -21.20 10.46 18.19
CA SER A 198 -21.27 11.60 19.13
C SER A 198 -20.04 12.52 19.06
N ILE A 199 -18.88 11.98 18.70
CA ILE A 199 -17.63 12.73 18.52
C ILE A 199 -17.72 13.74 17.36
N LEU A 200 -18.55 13.46 16.34
CA LEU A 200 -18.68 14.25 15.12
C LEU A 200 -19.81 15.28 15.18
N LEU A 201 -20.71 15.21 16.17
CA LEU A 201 -21.87 16.11 16.26
C LEU A 201 -21.49 17.58 16.33
N LYS A 202 -20.42 17.92 17.08
CA LYS A 202 -19.96 19.31 17.18
C LYS A 202 -19.43 19.84 15.86
N ASP A 203 -18.74 19.01 15.10
CA ASP A 203 -18.21 19.40 13.79
C ASP A 203 -19.33 19.51 12.76
N TRP A 204 -20.35 18.65 12.85
CA TRP A 204 -21.59 18.79 12.07
C TRP A 204 -22.34 20.10 12.38
N GLU A 205 -22.49 20.47 13.65
CA GLU A 205 -23.15 21.72 14.06
C GLU A 205 -22.38 22.97 13.59
N ARG A 206 -21.05 22.89 13.52
CA ARG A 206 -20.18 23.97 13.02
C ARG A 206 -20.17 24.08 11.50
N ALA A 207 -20.51 23.00 10.79
CA ALA A 207 -20.49 22.96 9.33
C ALA A 207 -21.56 23.90 8.74
N ALA A 208 -21.09 24.96 8.08
CA ALA A 208 -21.95 26.00 7.48
C ALA A 208 -22.33 25.69 6.02
N THR A 209 -21.63 24.76 5.37
CA THR A 209 -21.80 24.42 3.95
C THR A 209 -22.07 22.94 3.75
N ASN A 210 -22.68 22.58 2.61
CA ASN A 210 -22.91 21.19 2.25
C ASN A 210 -21.59 20.41 2.10
N ALA A 211 -20.52 21.06 1.63
CA ALA A 211 -19.21 20.44 1.53
C ALA A 211 -18.63 20.08 2.91
N GLN A 212 -18.75 20.98 3.89
CA GLN A 212 -18.33 20.72 5.27
C GLN A 212 -19.18 19.64 5.93
N LYS A 213 -20.49 19.63 5.70
CA LYS A 213 -21.38 18.56 6.18
C LYS A 213 -21.03 17.21 5.58
N LEU A 214 -20.79 17.17 4.26
CA LEU A 214 -20.33 15.97 3.59
C LEU A 214 -18.99 15.50 4.17
N ARG A 215 -18.05 16.40 4.47
CA ARG A 215 -16.78 16.04 5.08
C ARG A 215 -16.96 15.30 6.40
N VAL A 216 -17.83 15.78 7.29
CA VAL A 216 -18.13 15.10 8.56
C VAL A 216 -18.67 13.68 8.34
N VAL A 217 -19.53 13.49 7.34
CA VAL A 217 -20.03 12.16 6.95
C VAL A 217 -18.91 11.27 6.40
N ILE A 218 -18.02 11.83 5.58
CA ILE A 218 -16.84 11.10 5.07
C ILE A 218 -15.93 10.67 6.23
N ASP A 219 -15.68 11.54 7.21
CA ASP A 219 -14.85 11.23 8.37
C ASP A 219 -15.47 10.08 9.21
N GLN A 220 -16.80 10.06 9.35
CA GLN A 220 -17.47 8.94 9.99
C GLN A 220 -17.26 7.63 9.24
N ILE A 221 -17.53 7.62 7.94
CA ILE A 221 -17.48 6.41 7.12
C ILE A 221 -16.04 5.89 7.03
N ALA A 222 -15.06 6.79 6.94
CA ALA A 222 -13.64 6.46 6.95
C ALA A 222 -13.16 5.87 8.30
N SER A 223 -13.87 6.15 9.40
CA SER A 223 -13.57 5.58 10.72
C SER A 223 -14.14 4.17 10.93
N LEU A 224 -15.02 3.71 10.04
CA LEU A 224 -15.63 2.38 10.14
C LEU A 224 -14.64 1.30 9.72
N THR A 225 -14.68 0.18 10.44
CA THR A 225 -14.09 -1.07 9.97
C THR A 225 -14.98 -1.67 8.88
N ASP A 226 -14.45 -2.57 8.05
CA ASP A 226 -15.24 -3.29 7.04
C ASP A 226 -16.52 -3.93 7.63
N PRO A 227 -16.47 -4.73 8.72
CA PRO A 227 -17.70 -5.25 9.33
C PRO A 227 -18.62 -4.15 9.86
N GLY A 228 -18.07 -3.05 10.38
CA GLY A 228 -18.83 -1.91 10.86
C GLY A 228 -19.60 -1.20 9.73
N ALA A 229 -18.96 -1.02 8.57
CA ALA A 229 -19.59 -0.45 7.38
C ALA A 229 -20.77 -1.31 6.91
N TYR A 230 -20.58 -2.63 6.79
CA TYR A 230 -21.67 -3.54 6.42
C TYR A 230 -22.81 -3.55 7.45
N ALA A 231 -22.49 -3.57 8.75
CA ALA A 231 -23.50 -3.56 9.81
C ALA A 231 -24.32 -2.26 9.80
N LEU A 232 -23.67 -1.11 9.61
CA LEU A 232 -24.34 0.18 9.51
C LEU A 232 -25.21 0.25 8.26
N HIS A 233 -24.70 -0.21 7.11
CA HIS A 233 -25.43 -0.21 5.84
C HIS A 233 -26.71 -1.04 5.95
N ALA A 234 -26.61 -2.25 6.50
CA ALA A 234 -27.75 -3.13 6.72
C ALA A 234 -28.82 -2.50 7.64
N ARG A 235 -28.39 -1.79 8.69
CA ARG A 235 -29.30 -1.10 9.64
C ARG A 235 -30.01 0.11 9.02
N LEU A 236 -29.38 0.82 8.09
CA LEU A 236 -29.96 2.00 7.46
C LEU A 236 -30.79 1.66 6.21
N SER A 237 -30.56 0.48 5.63
CA SER A 237 -31.31 -0.03 4.47
C SER A 237 -32.61 -0.75 4.84
N SER A 238 -32.87 -0.96 6.13
CA SER A 238 -34.08 -1.61 6.68
C SER A 238 -35.13 -0.60 7.11
#